data_AF-A0A838FFZ0-F1
#
_entry.id   AF-A0A838FFZ0-F1
#
_cell.length_a   1.000
_cell.length_b   1.000
_cell.length_c   1.000
_cell.angle_alpha   90.00
_cell.angle_beta   90.00
_cell.angle_gamma   90.00
#
_symmetry.space_group_name_H-M   'P 1'
#
loop_
_entity.id
_entity.type
_entity.pdbx_description
1 polymer ?
#
loop_
_entity_poly.entity_id
_entity_poly.type
_entity_poly.pdbx_seq_one_letter_code
_entity_poly.pdbx_strand_id
1 'polypeptide(L)' 'MKVREAIKLLENDGWRLERQRGSHRHFRHPHKPGTVTVAGKPNVDVPPGTLKSIERQADLKLRP' A
#
# COMPACT_ATOMS: atom_id res chain seq x y z
N MET A 1 9.54 -8.32 -1.07
CA MET A 1 9.12 -6.95 -1.41
C MET A 1 9.21 -6.11 -0.15
N LYS A 2 9.93 -5.00 -0.23
CA LYS A 2 10.04 -4.01 0.84
C LYS A 2 8.81 -3.11 0.88
N VAL A 3 8.49 -2.56 2.06
CA VAL A 3 7.38 -1.60 2.23
C VAL A 3 7.50 -0.41 1.27
N ARG A 4 8.71 0.10 1.04
CA ARG A 4 8.95 1.19 0.08
C ARG A 4 8.56 0.83 -1.36
N GLU A 5 8.70 -0.44 -1.75
CA GLU A 5 8.36 -0.90 -3.10
C GLU A 5 6.85 -1.01 -3.26
N ALA A 6 6.15 -1.54 -2.26
CA ALA A 6 4.68 -1.57 -2.23
C ALA A 6 4.08 -0.16 -2.36
N ILE A 7 4.66 0.82 -1.65
CA ILE A 7 4.22 2.23 -1.71
C ILE A 7 4.42 2.79 -3.11
N LYS A 8 5.60 2.60 -3.72
CA LYS A 8 5.85 3.07 -5.08
C LYS A 8 4.87 2.49 -6.09
N LEU A 9 4.55 1.20 -5.98
CA LEU A 9 3.59 0.56 -6.87
C LEU A 9 2.17 1.12 -6.70
N LEU A 10 1.74 1.37 -5.46
CA LEU A 10 0.47 2.05 -5.19
C LEU A 10 0.45 3.46 -5.77
N GLU A 11 1.50 4.25 -5.56
CA GLU A 11 1.62 5.62 -6.08
C GLU A 11 1.59 5.66 -7.61
N ASN A 12 2.25 4.69 -8.26
CA ASN A 12 2.26 4.51 -9.71
C ASN A 12 0.87 4.11 -10.26
N ASP A 13 0.10 3.30 -9.53
CA ASP A 13 -1.30 2.97 -9.87
C ASP A 13 -2.27 4.14 -9.62
N GLY A 14 -1.80 5.26 -9.04
CA GLY A 14 -2.61 6.46 -8.83
C GLY A 14 -3.11 6.64 -7.40
N TRP A 15 -2.75 5.75 -6.47
CA TRP A 15 -3.04 5.94 -5.05
C TRP A 15 -2.23 7.11 -4.49
N ARG A 16 -2.81 7.83 -3.53
CA ARG A 16 -2.21 9.01 -2.90
C ARG A 16 -2.31 8.87 -1.38
N LEU A 17 -1.23 9.23 -0.69
CA LEU A 17 -1.22 9.24 0.77
C LEU A 17 -2.22 10.29 1.28
N GLU A 18 -3.27 9.85 1.95
CA GLU A 18 -4.29 10.73 2.54
C GLU A 18 -3.93 11.10 3.98
N ARG A 19 -3.47 10.12 4.76
CA ARG A 19 -3.10 10.32 6.17
C ARG A 19 -2.09 9.29 6.63
N GLN A 20 -1.30 9.67 7.62
CA GLN A 20 -0.33 8.79 8.26
C GLN A 20 -0.36 8.95 9.78
N ARG A 21 -0.35 7.84 10.50
CA ARG A 21 -0.15 7.80 11.95
C ARG A 21 0.96 6.79 12.28
N GLY A 22 2.10 7.29 12.75
CA GLY A 22 3.27 6.45 12.96
C GLY A 22 3.72 5.76 11.67
N SER A 23 3.84 4.43 11.69
CA SER A 23 4.23 3.61 10.54
C SER A 23 3.06 3.22 9.62
N HIS A 24 1.83 3.57 9.98
CA HIS A 24 0.62 3.24 9.23
C HIS A 24 0.29 4.38 8.28
N ARG A 25 0.30 4.07 6.99
CA ARG A 25 0.01 4.98 5.88
C ARG A 25 -1.30 4.56 5.22
N HIS A 26 -2.24 5.49 5.13
CA HIS A 26 -3.52 5.29 4.48
C HIS A 26 -3.53 6.01 3.14
N PHE A 27 -3.82 5.26 2.08
CA PHE A 27 -3.87 5.75 0.72
C PHE A 27 -5.30 5.75 0.18
N ARG A 28 -5.63 6.75 -0.63
CA ARG A 28 -6.86 6.82 -1.41
C ARG A 28 -6.59 6.98 -2.89
N HIS A 29 -7.51 6.47 -3.70
CA HIS A 29 -7.49 6.60 -5.15
C HIS A 29 -8.64 7.52 -5.59
N PRO A 30 -8.46 8.40 -6.58
CA PRO A 30 -9.52 9.29 -7.04
C PRO A 30 -10.71 8.56 -7.69
N HIS A 31 -10.46 7.40 -8.31
CA HIS A 31 -11.47 6.64 -9.06
C HIS A 31 -11.81 5.26 -8.46
N LYS A 32 -11.01 4.74 -7.51
CA LYS A 32 -11.22 3.41 -6.92
C LYS A 32 -11.74 3.61 -5.49
N PRO A 33 -12.81 2.93 -5.08
CA PRO A 33 -13.37 3.10 -3.76
C PRO A 33 -12.46 2.48 -2.69
N GLY A 34 -12.58 2.99 -1.45
CA GLY A 34 -11.91 2.43 -0.28
C GLY A 34 -10.59 3.11 0.08
N THR A 35 -9.91 2.52 1.05
CA THR A 35 -8.64 3.01 1.60
C THR A 35 -7.66 1.86 1.71
N VAL A 36 -6.49 2.01 1.10
CA VAL A 36 -5.40 1.04 1.22
C VAL A 36 -4.54 1.40 2.42
N THR A 37 -4.28 0.45 3.30
CA THR A 37 -3.42 0.68 4.48
C THR A 37 -2.10 -0.07 4.33
N VAL A 38 -0.99 0.66 4.35
CA VAL A 38 0.36 0.11 4.35
C VAL A 38 1.00 0.39 5.71
N ALA A 39 1.29 -0.68 6.46
CA ALA A 39 1.97 -0.61 7.74
C ALA A 39 3.43 -1.08 7.62
N GLY A 40 4.31 -0.51 8.45
CA GLY A 40 5.71 -0.94 8.59
C GLY A 40 6.73 0.13 8.21
N LYS A 41 8.02 -0.13 8.47
CA LYS A 41 9.12 0.78 8.11
C LYS A 41 9.50 0.60 6.63
N PRO A 42 9.94 1.65 5.90
CA PRO A 42 10.23 1.57 4.46
C PRO A 42 11.18 0.43 4.03
N ASN A 43 12.16 0.09 4.87
CA ASN A 43 13.22 -0.88 4.56
C ASN A 43 12.95 -2.31 5.08
N VAL A 44 11.79 -2.58 5.69
CA VAL A 44 11.41 -3.95 6.07
C VAL A 44 10.60 -4.62 4.98
N ASP A 45 10.65 -5.95 4.95
CA ASP A 45 9.79 -6.75 4.08
C ASP A 45 8.34 -6.69 4.53
N VAL A 46 7.42 -6.62 3.57
CA VAL A 46 5.99 -6.67 3.83
C VAL A 46 5.62 -8.11 4.19
N PRO A 47 5.02 -8.37 5.38
CA PRO A 47 4.53 -9.70 5.71
C PRO A 47 3.53 -10.20 4.65
N PRO A 48 3.51 -11.50 4.31
CA PRO A 48 2.64 -12.02 3.24
C PRO A 48 1.14 -11.71 3.44
N GLY A 49 0.66 -11.72 4.68
CA GLY A 49 -0.73 -11.35 5.01
C GLY A 49 -1.02 -9.87 4.77
N THR A 50 -0.08 -8.99 5.13
CA THR A 50 -0.16 -7.55 4.85
C THR A 50 -0.14 -7.29 3.34
N LEU A 51 0.74 -7.97 2.60
CA LEU A 51 0.81 -7.84 1.15
C LEU A 51 -0.51 -8.24 0.50
N LYS A 52 -1.07 -9.41 0.86
CA LYS A 52 -2.37 -9.87 0.34
C LYS A 52 -3.51 -8.92 0.70
N SER A 53 -3.47 -8.32 1.89
CA SER A 53 -4.45 -7.31 2.30
C SER A 53 -4.35 -6.05 1.44
N ILE A 54 -3.12 -5.58 1.16
CA ILE A 54 -2.88 -4.42 0.29
C ILE A 54 -3.36 -4.72 -1.13
N GLU A 55 -2.97 -5.86 -1.71
CA GLU A 55 -3.37 -6.28 -3.06
C GLU A 55 -4.90 -6.32 -3.21
N ARG A 56 -5.60 -6.88 -2.21
CA ARG A 56 -7.06 -6.93 -2.18
C ARG A 56 -7.71 -5.55 -2.05
N GLN A 57 -7.15 -4.67 -1.22
CA GLN A 57 -7.69 -3.31 -1.03
C GLN A 57 -7.44 -2.41 -2.24
N ALA A 58 -6.31 -2.62 -2.94
CA ALA A 58 -5.90 -1.83 -4.09
C ALA A 58 -6.47 -2.33 -5.42
N ASP A 59 -7.05 -3.54 -5.42
CA ASP A 59 -7.37 -4.31 -6.61
C ASP A 59 -6.19 -4.36 -7.60
N LEU A 60 -5.01 -4.66 -7.06
CA LEU A 60 -3.73 -4.58 -7.76
C LEU A 60 -2.85 -5.75 -7.35
N LYS A 61 -2.22 -6.41 -8.33
CA LYS A 61 -1.16 -7.38 -8.06
C LYS A 61 0.15 -6.64 -7.86
N LEU A 62 0.74 -6.80 -6.68
CA LEU A 62 2.03 -6.20 -6.34
C LEU A 62 3.19 -7.15 -6.62
N ARG A 63 2.92 -8.43 -6.80
CA ARG A 63 3.92 -9.42 -7.22
C ARG A 63 4.04 -9.46 -8.74
N PRO A 64 5.26 -9.66 -9.28
CA PRO A 64 5.43 -10.15 -10.64
C PRO A 64 4.80 -11.54 -10.82
#